data_AF-S7VQZ9-F1
#
_entry.id   AF-S7VQZ9-F1
#
_cell.length_a   1.000
_cell.length_b   1.000
_cell.length_c   1.000
_cell.angle_alpha   90.00
_cell.angle_beta   90.00
_cell.angle_gamma   90.00
#
_symmetry.space_group_name_H-M   'P 1'
#
loop_
_entity.id
_entity.type
_entity.pdbx_description
1 polymer ?
#
loop_
_entity_poly.entity_id
_entity_poly.type
_entity_poly.pdbx_seq_one_letter_code
_entity_poly.pdbx_strand_id
1 'polypeptide(L)'
;MDMNELLLKFGIDCVDDAVYEYASNPLDWWDSENRTSIEIELHQIEDGLKSISIIFCPDVERIVERKKVFSSSFNGKGIKKNALVAKAVFENINCKFGLPFSDEQNAYITTKSSESELVLDCILNLIGQKVPTFKIDLNESNYEERSFEVGDTLEHFIAMMDMNSTDFTKENIITSLEVAINFEGDKYLDKLKNDITSGIEFDYEVQYGVNKEKLNLIKETITNYTQSLRL
;
A
#
# COMPACT_ATOMS: atom_id res chain seq x y z
N MET A 1 -22.01 11.49 0.34
CA MET A 1 -21.30 12.78 0.23
C MET A 1 -20.74 12.90 -1.18
N ASP A 2 -20.64 14.10 -1.77
CA ASP A 2 -19.90 14.24 -3.04
C ASP A 2 -18.40 14.19 -2.73
N MET A 3 -17.70 13.21 -3.34
CA MET A 3 -16.29 12.97 -3.08
C MET A 3 -15.40 14.06 -3.66
N ASN A 4 -15.77 14.62 -4.80
CA ASN A 4 -14.99 15.69 -5.42
C ASN A 4 -15.08 16.95 -4.56
N GLU A 5 -16.27 17.27 -4.03
CA GLU A 5 -16.44 18.38 -3.10
C GLU A 5 -15.69 18.17 -1.78
N LEU A 6 -15.62 16.94 -1.26
CA LEU A 6 -14.84 16.64 -0.06
C LEU A 6 -13.35 16.84 -0.32
N LEU A 7 -12.80 16.18 -1.35
CA LEU A 7 -11.38 16.20 -1.67
C LEU A 7 -10.89 17.62 -2.00
N LEU A 8 -11.72 18.41 -2.70
CA LEU A 8 -11.41 19.80 -3.01
C LEU A 8 -11.22 20.67 -1.76
N LYS A 9 -11.92 20.39 -0.64
CA LYS A 9 -11.71 21.11 0.63
C LYS A 9 -10.34 20.89 1.23
N PHE A 10 -9.63 19.85 0.81
CA PHE A 10 -8.28 19.52 1.21
C PHE A 10 -7.26 19.85 0.11
N GLY A 11 -7.65 20.59 -0.92
CA GLY A 11 -6.72 21.04 -1.98
C GLY A 11 -6.40 19.96 -3.02
N ILE A 12 -7.18 18.89 -3.08
CA ILE A 12 -7.15 17.90 -4.16
C ILE A 12 -8.12 18.37 -5.24
N ASP A 13 -7.60 19.08 -6.23
CA ASP A 13 -8.35 19.76 -7.29
C ASP A 13 -8.66 18.86 -8.49
N CYS A 14 -7.84 17.83 -8.71
CA CYS A 14 -8.13 16.75 -9.64
C CYS A 14 -8.03 15.38 -8.96
N VAL A 15 -8.85 14.45 -9.45
CA VAL A 15 -8.91 13.08 -8.93
C VAL A 15 -8.05 12.17 -9.80
N ASP A 16 -6.94 12.67 -10.33
CA ASP A 16 -6.02 11.86 -11.15
C ASP A 16 -5.24 10.90 -10.26
N ASP A 17 -4.50 9.98 -10.88
CA ASP A 17 -3.69 9.03 -10.12
C ASP A 17 -2.48 9.80 -9.58
N ALA A 18 -2.48 10.02 -8.27
CA ALA A 18 -1.56 10.95 -7.65
C ALA A 18 -1.41 10.67 -6.15
N VAL A 19 -0.27 11.09 -5.62
CA VAL A 19 -0.02 11.18 -4.18
C VAL A 19 0.03 12.64 -3.79
N TYR A 20 -0.78 13.01 -2.80
CA TYR A 20 -0.80 14.34 -2.19
C TYR A 20 -0.22 14.25 -0.80
N GLU A 21 0.93 14.89 -0.57
CA GLU A 21 1.56 14.97 0.74
C GLU A 21 1.16 16.27 1.44
N TYR A 22 0.93 16.20 2.75
CA TYR A 22 0.61 17.34 3.59
C TYR A 22 1.67 17.55 4.66
N ALA A 23 1.88 18.81 5.03
CA ALA A 23 2.83 19.20 6.05
C ALA A 23 2.63 18.44 7.37
N SER A 24 3.73 17.99 7.96
CA SER A 24 3.68 17.21 9.20
C SER A 24 3.06 17.99 10.36
N ASN A 25 2.15 17.35 11.09
CA ASN A 25 1.51 17.88 12.29
C ASN A 25 1.70 16.93 13.49
N PRO A 26 1.63 17.44 14.73
CA PRO A 26 1.68 16.58 15.90
C PRO A 26 0.45 15.68 15.95
N LEU A 27 0.69 14.37 16.13
CA LEU A 27 -0.31 13.34 16.38
C LEU A 27 0.19 12.48 17.55
N ASP A 28 0.19 13.05 18.76
CA ASP A 28 0.85 12.47 19.95
C ASP A 28 0.39 11.05 20.32
N TRP A 29 -0.82 10.67 19.91
CA TRP A 29 -1.39 9.33 20.12
C TRP A 29 -0.97 8.30 19.05
N TRP A 30 -0.41 8.77 17.92
CA TRP A 30 0.11 7.95 16.84
C TRP A 30 1.62 7.76 16.97
N ASP A 31 2.32 8.89 17.11
CA ASP A 31 3.75 8.95 17.36
C ASP A 31 3.99 10.09 18.34
N SER A 32 4.31 9.75 19.59
CA SER A 32 4.56 10.72 20.65
C SER A 32 5.91 11.42 20.54
N GLU A 33 6.81 10.87 19.73
CA GLU A 33 8.20 11.33 19.62
C GLU A 33 8.42 12.18 18.37
N ASN A 34 7.63 11.96 17.31
CA ASN A 34 7.80 12.62 16.01
C ASN A 34 6.51 13.31 15.51
N ARG A 35 6.69 14.25 14.57
CA ARG A 35 5.56 14.79 13.80
C ARG A 35 5.19 13.79 12.72
N THR A 36 3.93 13.78 12.29
CA THR A 36 3.46 12.86 11.23
C THR A 36 2.97 13.67 10.04
N SER A 37 3.56 13.47 8.86
CA SER A 37 2.93 13.90 7.61
C SER A 37 1.83 12.92 7.21
N ILE A 38 0.85 13.44 6.48
CA ILE A 38 -0.26 12.66 5.96
C ILE A 38 -0.12 12.68 4.45
N GLU A 39 -0.21 11.51 3.82
CA GLU A 39 -0.30 11.37 2.37
C GLU A 39 -1.70 10.84 2.01
N ILE A 40 -2.24 11.35 0.91
CA ILE A 40 -3.45 10.83 0.28
C ILE A 40 -3.07 10.31 -1.09
N GLU A 41 -3.20 9.00 -1.28
CA GLU A 41 -2.99 8.34 -2.57
C GLU A 41 -4.33 8.09 -3.25
N LEU A 42 -4.43 8.45 -4.51
CA LEU A 42 -5.56 8.16 -5.38
C LEU A 42 -5.08 7.29 -6.54
N HIS A 43 -5.82 6.22 -6.85
CA HIS A 43 -5.55 5.39 -8.03
C HIS A 43 -6.82 5.03 -8.78
N GLN A 44 -6.73 4.89 -10.09
CA GLN A 44 -7.77 4.30 -10.92
C GLN A 44 -7.79 2.79 -10.68
N ILE A 45 -8.98 2.25 -10.39
CA ILE A 45 -9.17 0.79 -10.30
C ILE A 45 -9.75 0.26 -11.61
N GLU A 46 -10.86 0.86 -12.04
CA GLU A 46 -11.62 0.49 -13.25
C GLU A 46 -12.46 1.71 -13.68
N ASP A 47 -12.97 1.76 -14.90
CA ASP A 47 -13.67 2.94 -15.45
C ASP A 47 -14.70 3.56 -14.47
N GLY A 48 -14.38 4.78 -14.01
CA GLY A 48 -15.24 5.53 -13.10
C GLY A 48 -15.20 5.11 -11.62
N LEU A 49 -14.32 4.17 -11.22
CA LEU A 49 -14.07 3.78 -9.83
C LEU A 49 -12.59 4.00 -9.45
N LYS A 50 -12.38 4.73 -8.35
CA LYS A 50 -11.05 5.04 -7.83
C LYS A 50 -10.84 4.49 -6.43
N SER A 51 -9.60 4.21 -6.08
CA SER A 51 -9.17 3.94 -4.71
C SER A 51 -8.75 5.25 -4.04
N ILE A 52 -8.92 5.30 -2.72
CA ILE A 52 -8.31 6.30 -1.87
C ILE A 52 -7.61 5.57 -0.73
N SER A 53 -6.33 5.84 -0.56
CA SER A 53 -5.55 5.41 0.61
C SER A 53 -5.06 6.64 1.37
N ILE A 54 -5.10 6.57 2.71
CA ILE A 54 -4.48 7.58 3.57
C ILE A 54 -3.31 6.91 4.28
N ILE A 55 -2.17 7.56 4.25
CA ILE A 55 -0.92 7.07 4.82
C ILE A 55 -0.41 8.09 5.83
N PHE A 56 0.02 7.58 6.99
CA PHE A 56 0.72 8.37 7.99
C PHE A 56 2.22 8.08 7.89
N CYS A 57 3.00 9.15 7.85
CA CYS A 57 4.43 9.15 7.63
C CYS A 57 5.09 9.89 8.80
N PRO A 58 5.42 9.21 9.92
CA PRO A 58 6.13 9.83 11.03
C PRO A 58 7.53 10.26 10.57
N ASP A 59 7.94 11.45 10.99
CA ASP A 59 9.20 12.09 10.63
C ASP A 59 10.34 11.52 11.49
N VAL A 60 10.76 10.30 11.18
CA VAL A 60 11.85 9.59 11.87
C VAL A 60 13.13 9.73 11.06
N GLU A 61 14.11 10.48 11.56
CA GLU A 61 15.55 10.45 11.23
C GLU A 61 15.97 9.88 9.84
N ARG A 62 15.32 10.33 8.74
CA ARG A 62 15.58 9.96 7.32
C ARG A 62 15.08 8.59 6.84
N ILE A 63 14.24 7.86 7.59
CA ILE A 63 13.49 6.70 7.11
C ILE A 63 12.00 7.01 7.26
N VAL A 64 11.30 7.20 6.13
CA VAL A 64 9.85 7.47 6.16
C VAL A 64 9.10 6.15 6.34
N GLU A 65 8.61 5.89 7.56
CA GLU A 65 7.73 4.74 7.81
C GLU A 65 6.32 5.02 7.28
N ARG A 66 6.03 4.59 6.05
CA ARG A 66 4.71 4.78 5.43
C ARG A 66 3.70 3.76 5.98
N LYS A 67 2.75 4.20 6.78
CA LYS A 67 1.70 3.34 7.38
C LYS A 67 0.33 3.68 6.82
N LYS A 68 -0.27 2.77 6.05
CA LYS A 68 -1.65 2.93 5.54
C LYS A 68 -2.65 2.83 6.69
N VAL A 69 -3.40 3.91 6.91
CA VAL A 69 -4.37 4.01 8.01
C VAL A 69 -5.82 3.94 7.57
N PHE A 70 -6.07 4.23 6.29
CA PHE A 70 -7.39 4.13 5.68
C PHE A 70 -7.25 3.64 4.23
N SER A 71 -8.17 2.80 3.81
CA SER A 71 -8.30 2.41 2.41
C SER A 71 -9.76 2.17 2.06
N SER A 72 -10.21 2.72 0.93
CA SER A 72 -11.52 2.43 0.37
C SER A 72 -11.54 2.68 -1.13
N SER A 73 -12.67 2.41 -1.78
CA SER A 73 -12.93 2.83 -3.16
C SER A 73 -14.13 3.75 -3.24
N PHE A 74 -14.13 4.65 -4.20
CA PHE A 74 -15.18 5.65 -4.41
C PHE A 74 -15.42 5.92 -5.88
N ASN A 75 -16.55 6.55 -6.17
CA ASN A 75 -16.79 7.22 -7.44
C ASN A 75 -17.42 8.59 -7.19
N GLY A 76 -17.83 9.29 -8.24
CA GLY A 76 -18.49 10.60 -8.11
C GLY A 76 -19.75 10.63 -7.24
N LYS A 77 -20.32 9.46 -6.87
CA LYS A 77 -21.50 9.34 -5.99
C LYS A 77 -21.16 8.93 -4.56
N GLY A 78 -19.90 8.91 -4.14
CA GLY A 78 -19.50 8.50 -2.77
C GLY A 78 -18.71 7.20 -2.70
N ILE A 79 -18.44 6.74 -1.47
CA ILE A 79 -17.70 5.50 -1.17
C ILE A 79 -18.50 4.26 -1.63
N LYS A 80 -17.83 3.26 -2.20
CA LYS A 80 -18.42 2.06 -2.81
C LYS A 80 -17.99 0.73 -2.21
N LYS A 81 -16.76 0.61 -1.71
CA LYS A 81 -16.25 -0.64 -1.10
C LYS A 81 -15.95 -0.48 0.38
N ASN A 82 -15.66 -1.61 1.01
CA ASN A 82 -15.29 -1.70 2.41
C ASN A 82 -14.19 -0.69 2.74
N ALA A 83 -14.34 -0.02 3.88
CA ALA A 83 -13.25 0.75 4.46
C ALA A 83 -12.52 -0.12 5.47
N LEU A 84 -11.18 -0.13 5.37
CA LEU A 84 -10.30 -0.63 6.40
C LEU A 84 -9.72 0.57 7.14
N VAL A 85 -9.79 0.54 8.47
CA VAL A 85 -9.32 1.63 9.33
C VAL A 85 -8.37 1.07 10.38
N ALA A 86 -7.14 1.58 10.43
CA ALA A 86 -6.16 1.16 11.42
C ALA A 86 -6.70 1.37 12.85
N LYS A 87 -6.48 0.39 13.73
CA LYS A 87 -6.99 0.38 15.11
C LYS A 87 -6.70 1.68 15.86
N ALA A 88 -5.43 2.08 15.91
CA ALA A 88 -4.98 3.27 16.61
C ALA A 88 -5.62 4.55 16.06
N VAL A 89 -5.94 4.61 14.77
CA VAL A 89 -6.64 5.75 14.18
C VAL A 89 -8.11 5.72 14.58
N PHE A 90 -8.81 4.60 14.40
CA PHE A 90 -10.24 4.51 14.74
C PHE A 90 -10.53 4.79 16.22
N GLU A 91 -9.66 4.35 17.13
CA GLU A 91 -9.79 4.58 18.57
C GLU A 91 -9.55 6.05 18.97
N ASN A 92 -8.87 6.84 18.13
CA ASN A 92 -8.56 8.26 18.41
C ASN A 92 -9.38 9.26 17.58
N ILE A 93 -9.98 8.83 16.47
CA ILE A 93 -10.98 9.64 15.77
C ILE A 93 -12.32 9.49 16.50
N ASN A 94 -12.88 10.62 16.96
CA ASN A 94 -14.12 10.63 17.74
C ASN A 94 -15.36 10.32 16.87
N CYS A 95 -15.52 9.06 16.46
CA CYS A 95 -16.71 8.60 15.75
C CYS A 95 -17.86 8.28 16.72
N LYS A 96 -19.09 8.69 16.39
CA LYS A 96 -20.30 8.45 17.22
C LYS A 96 -20.86 7.03 17.13
N PHE A 97 -20.20 6.14 16.38
CA PHE A 97 -20.65 4.79 16.07
C PHE A 97 -19.48 3.81 16.24
N GLY A 98 -19.79 2.56 16.60
CA GLY A 98 -18.80 1.50 16.66
C GLY A 98 -18.68 0.78 15.32
N LEU A 99 -17.48 0.32 14.99
CA LEU A 99 -17.21 -0.56 13.85
C LEU A 99 -16.81 -1.96 14.34
N PRO A 100 -17.13 -3.02 13.60
CA PRO A 100 -16.60 -4.34 13.87
C PRO A 100 -15.08 -4.35 13.68
N PHE A 101 -14.37 -4.94 14.64
CA PHE A 101 -12.93 -5.15 14.58
C PHE A 101 -12.62 -6.53 13.97
N SER A 102 -11.64 -6.58 13.08
CA SER A 102 -11.10 -7.82 12.51
C SER A 102 -9.72 -8.08 13.12
N ASP A 103 -9.61 -9.14 13.92
CA ASP A 103 -8.32 -9.58 14.47
C ASP A 103 -7.35 -10.01 13.36
N GLU A 104 -7.87 -10.60 12.27
CA GLU A 104 -7.08 -11.04 11.11
C GLU A 104 -6.43 -9.86 10.37
N GLN A 105 -7.16 -8.77 10.19
CA GLN A 105 -6.69 -7.57 9.49
C GLN A 105 -6.10 -6.52 10.45
N ASN A 106 -6.17 -6.77 11.77
CA ASN A 106 -5.86 -5.80 12.83
C ASN A 106 -6.47 -4.41 12.58
N ALA A 107 -7.71 -4.38 12.08
CA ALA A 107 -8.36 -3.17 11.59
C ALA A 107 -9.87 -3.17 11.87
N TYR A 108 -10.44 -1.98 11.97
CA TYR A 108 -11.89 -1.79 11.95
C TYR A 108 -12.40 -1.80 10.52
N ILE A 109 -13.51 -2.51 10.29
CA ILE A 109 -14.07 -2.70 8.97
C ILE A 109 -15.47 -2.12 8.92
N THR A 110 -15.82 -1.43 7.85
CA THR A 110 -17.23 -1.13 7.54
C THR A 110 -17.53 -1.35 6.08
N THR A 111 -18.73 -1.88 5.81
CA THR A 111 -19.29 -2.05 4.47
C THR A 111 -20.33 -0.96 4.15
N LYS A 112 -20.66 -0.10 5.12
CA LYS A 112 -21.66 0.96 4.97
C LYS A 112 -20.98 2.23 4.49
N SER A 113 -21.34 2.64 3.27
CA SER A 113 -20.84 3.86 2.63
C SER A 113 -20.89 5.10 3.54
N SER A 114 -21.99 5.32 4.27
CA SER A 114 -22.13 6.46 5.19
C SER A 114 -21.15 6.44 6.37
N GLU A 115 -20.81 5.26 6.89
CA GLU A 115 -19.83 5.12 7.97
C GLU A 115 -18.41 5.35 7.43
N SER A 116 -18.09 4.78 6.26
CA SER A 116 -16.81 5.02 5.58
C SER A 116 -16.59 6.50 5.25
N GLU A 117 -17.64 7.18 4.77
CA GLU A 117 -17.63 8.62 4.48
C GLU A 117 -17.35 9.45 5.72
N LEU A 118 -17.96 9.12 6.86
CA LEU A 118 -17.72 9.80 8.12
C LEU A 118 -16.31 9.55 8.66
N VAL A 119 -15.83 8.31 8.60
CA VAL A 119 -14.45 7.97 8.99
C VAL A 119 -13.45 8.75 8.13
N LEU A 120 -13.65 8.74 6.80
CA LEU A 120 -12.79 9.47 5.87
C LEU A 120 -12.74 10.96 6.22
N ASP A 121 -13.89 11.61 6.39
CA ASP A 121 -13.95 13.02 6.78
C ASP A 121 -13.23 13.26 8.13
N CYS A 122 -13.41 12.38 9.13
CA CYS A 122 -12.70 12.49 10.40
C CYS A 122 -11.18 12.39 10.23
N ILE A 123 -10.67 11.47 9.41
CA ILE A 123 -9.24 11.31 9.17
C ILE A 123 -8.68 12.48 8.39
N LEU A 124 -9.37 12.94 7.34
CA LEU A 124 -8.94 14.11 6.57
C LEU A 124 -8.87 15.37 7.44
N ASN A 125 -9.77 15.53 8.41
CA ASN A 125 -9.72 16.65 9.35
C ASN A 125 -8.55 16.58 10.36
N LEU A 126 -7.74 15.52 10.36
CA LEU A 126 -6.44 15.49 11.06
C LEU A 126 -5.37 16.33 10.33
N ILE A 127 -5.57 16.62 9.03
CA ILE A 127 -4.70 17.47 8.24
C ILE A 127 -4.83 18.91 8.74
N GLY A 128 -3.75 19.42 9.35
CA GLY A 128 -3.73 20.78 9.88
C GLY A 128 -3.79 21.86 8.79
N GLN A 129 -2.98 21.72 7.74
CA GLN A 129 -2.96 22.62 6.59
C GLN A 129 -3.61 21.96 5.38
N LYS A 130 -4.78 22.46 4.97
CA LYS A 130 -5.61 21.91 3.88
C LYS A 130 -5.09 22.20 2.46
N VAL A 131 -3.78 22.37 2.34
CA VAL A 131 -3.07 22.59 1.08
C VAL A 131 -1.93 21.57 1.06
N PRO A 132 -1.85 20.70 0.04
CA PRO A 132 -0.75 19.77 -0.09
C PRO A 132 0.59 20.52 -0.18
N THR A 133 1.61 20.03 0.53
CA THR A 133 2.99 20.50 0.40
C THR A 133 3.63 20.01 -0.90
N PHE A 134 3.19 18.84 -1.36
CA PHE A 134 3.71 18.22 -2.56
C PHE A 134 2.63 17.37 -3.24
N LYS A 135 2.71 17.27 -4.57
CA LYS A 135 1.88 16.40 -5.40
C LYS A 135 2.79 15.62 -6.34
N ILE A 136 2.65 14.30 -6.33
CA ILE A 136 3.28 13.39 -7.28
C ILE A 136 2.20 12.91 -8.23
N ASP A 137 2.34 13.17 -9.52
CA ASP A 137 1.50 12.55 -10.54
C ASP A 137 2.03 11.14 -10.81
N LEU A 138 1.22 10.13 -10.50
CA LEU A 138 1.57 8.73 -10.72
C LEU A 138 1.45 8.34 -12.19
N ASN A 139 0.79 9.16 -13.01
CA ASN A 139 0.76 9.03 -14.47
C ASN A 139 1.93 9.76 -15.14
N GLU A 140 2.63 10.69 -14.48
CA GLU A 140 3.88 11.25 -15.01
C GLU A 140 5.06 10.28 -14.84
N SER A 141 4.91 9.25 -14.01
CA SER A 141 5.65 7.99 -14.11
C SER A 141 5.15 7.08 -15.24
N ASN A 142 4.54 7.64 -16.29
CA ASN A 142 4.59 7.09 -17.66
C ASN A 142 6.04 7.15 -18.21
N TYR A 143 7.02 6.66 -17.46
CA TYR A 143 7.80 5.57 -18.06
C TYR A 143 6.73 4.61 -18.55
N GLU A 144 6.71 4.38 -19.86
CA GLU A 144 6.01 3.26 -20.49
C GLU A 144 5.82 2.16 -19.45
N GLU A 145 4.65 1.50 -19.38
CA GLU A 145 4.58 0.14 -18.84
C GLU A 145 5.88 -0.53 -19.27
N ARG A 146 6.89 -0.56 -18.40
CA ARG A 146 8.08 -1.35 -18.67
C ARG A 146 7.44 -2.69 -18.46
N SER A 147 7.02 -3.28 -19.58
CA SER A 147 7.05 -4.71 -19.73
C SER A 147 8.31 -5.11 -19.00
N PHE A 148 8.15 -5.66 -17.78
CA PHE A 148 9.27 -6.01 -16.90
C PHE A 148 10.40 -6.51 -17.80
N GLU A 149 11.53 -5.80 -17.81
CA GLU A 149 12.68 -6.32 -18.52
C GLU A 149 12.99 -7.68 -17.89
N VAL A 150 13.46 -8.64 -18.69
CA VAL A 150 13.69 -9.99 -18.20
C VAL A 150 14.65 -9.93 -17.00
N GLY A 151 14.19 -10.34 -15.82
CA GLY A 151 14.91 -10.23 -14.54
C GLY A 151 14.26 -9.30 -13.50
N ASP A 152 13.46 -8.31 -13.92
CA ASP A 152 12.85 -7.31 -13.02
C ASP A 152 11.84 -7.91 -12.04
N THR A 153 11.19 -9.03 -12.41
CA THR A 153 10.18 -9.67 -11.56
C THR A 153 10.85 -10.34 -10.36
N LEU A 154 12.02 -10.97 -10.57
CA LEU A 154 12.78 -11.60 -9.50
C LEU A 154 13.37 -10.55 -8.55
N GLU A 155 13.87 -9.43 -9.09
CA GLU A 155 14.33 -8.30 -8.27
C GLU A 155 13.19 -7.74 -7.43
N HIS A 156 12.01 -7.50 -8.03
CA HIS A 156 10.81 -7.04 -7.32
C HIS A 156 10.43 -7.99 -6.18
N PHE A 157 10.44 -9.31 -6.42
CA PHE A 157 10.17 -10.29 -5.37
C PHE A 157 11.18 -10.25 -4.23
N ILE A 158 12.47 -10.09 -4.55
CA ILE A 158 13.54 -9.99 -3.55
C ILE A 158 13.40 -8.69 -2.74
N ALA A 159 13.04 -7.58 -3.38
CA ALA A 159 12.76 -6.33 -2.69
C ALA A 159 11.55 -6.45 -1.76
N MET A 160 10.46 -7.09 -2.21
CA MET A 160 9.30 -7.36 -1.36
C MET A 160 9.64 -8.25 -0.16
N MET A 161 10.46 -9.27 -0.37
CA MET A 161 10.96 -10.15 0.68
C MET A 161 11.79 -9.39 1.72
N ASP A 162 12.72 -8.55 1.28
CA ASP A 162 13.57 -7.71 2.15
C ASP A 162 12.73 -6.74 2.99
N MET A 163 11.66 -6.18 2.41
CA MET A 163 10.74 -5.29 3.13
C MET A 163 9.85 -6.01 4.16
N ASN A 164 9.52 -7.29 3.92
CA ASN A 164 8.47 -7.99 4.68
C ASN A 164 8.98 -9.16 5.55
N SER A 165 10.26 -9.54 5.44
CA SER A 165 10.81 -10.69 6.16
C SER A 165 12.19 -10.41 6.71
N THR A 166 12.41 -10.80 7.97
CA THR A 166 13.72 -10.69 8.62
C THR A 166 14.68 -11.82 8.23
N ASP A 167 14.17 -12.93 7.67
CA ASP A 167 14.96 -14.13 7.36
C ASP A 167 14.50 -14.84 6.07
N PHE A 168 15.45 -15.28 5.25
CA PHE A 168 15.21 -16.02 4.01
C PHE A 168 15.05 -17.53 4.28
N THR A 169 13.93 -17.94 4.88
CA THR A 169 13.56 -19.37 5.03
C THR A 169 12.61 -19.82 3.92
N LYS A 170 12.49 -21.14 3.67
CA LYS A 170 11.56 -21.66 2.65
C LYS A 170 10.12 -21.24 2.94
N GLU A 171 9.70 -21.30 4.20
CA GLU A 171 8.38 -20.90 4.65
C GLU A 171 8.12 -19.41 4.38
N ASN A 172 9.07 -18.53 4.72
CA ASN A 172 8.93 -17.09 4.49
C ASN A 172 8.89 -16.73 3.01
N ILE A 173 9.67 -17.45 2.18
CA ILE A 173 9.64 -17.29 0.72
C ILE A 173 8.27 -17.71 0.18
N ILE A 174 7.70 -18.82 0.66
CA ILE A 174 6.35 -19.27 0.26
C ILE A 174 5.29 -18.24 0.66
N THR A 175 5.30 -17.77 1.90
CA THR A 175 4.35 -16.74 2.35
C THR A 175 4.46 -15.47 1.52
N SER A 176 5.68 -15.00 1.26
CA SER A 176 5.90 -13.80 0.44
C SER A 176 5.46 -14.01 -1.01
N LEU A 177 5.62 -15.22 -1.55
CA LEU A 177 5.18 -15.58 -2.88
C LEU A 177 3.66 -15.59 -2.99
N GLU A 178 2.96 -16.12 -2.00
CA GLU A 178 1.49 -16.08 -1.93
C GLU A 178 0.96 -14.66 -1.84
N VAL A 179 1.60 -13.82 -1.03
CA VAL A 179 1.30 -12.39 -0.93
C VAL A 179 1.52 -11.71 -2.28
N ALA A 180 2.67 -11.91 -2.90
CA ALA A 180 2.99 -11.31 -4.20
C ALA A 180 2.02 -11.76 -5.30
N ILE A 181 1.66 -13.05 -5.38
CA ILE A 181 0.65 -13.55 -6.33
C ILE A 181 -0.72 -12.91 -6.08
N ASN A 182 -1.12 -12.74 -4.82
CA ASN A 182 -2.40 -12.08 -4.49
C ASN A 182 -2.43 -10.60 -4.91
N PHE A 183 -1.29 -9.90 -4.87
CA PHE A 183 -1.18 -8.49 -5.24
C PHE A 183 -0.98 -8.28 -6.75
N GLU A 184 -0.07 -9.03 -7.37
CA GLU A 184 0.36 -8.87 -8.76
C GLU A 184 -0.46 -9.72 -9.76
N GLY A 185 -1.26 -10.66 -9.24
CA GLY A 185 -2.15 -11.53 -10.00
C GLY A 185 -1.52 -12.86 -10.43
N ASP A 186 -2.36 -13.74 -10.97
CA ASP A 186 -2.03 -15.16 -11.21
C ASP A 186 -0.85 -15.39 -12.17
N LYS A 187 -0.56 -14.43 -13.06
CA LYS A 187 0.55 -14.51 -14.02
C LYS A 187 1.93 -14.21 -13.40
N TYR A 188 1.96 -13.74 -12.16
CA TYR A 188 3.20 -13.32 -11.51
C TYR A 188 4.16 -14.49 -11.25
N LEU A 189 3.62 -15.65 -10.84
CA LEU A 189 4.43 -16.85 -10.63
C LEU A 189 5.10 -17.33 -11.92
N ASP A 190 4.38 -17.28 -13.04
CA ASP A 190 4.93 -17.67 -14.34
C ASP A 190 6.06 -16.74 -14.79
N LYS A 191 5.91 -15.43 -14.55
CA LYS A 191 6.98 -14.44 -14.81
C LYS A 191 8.22 -14.69 -13.96
N LEU A 192 8.04 -14.93 -12.66
CA LEU A 192 9.16 -15.27 -11.76
C LEU A 192 9.92 -16.52 -12.22
N LYS A 193 9.19 -17.59 -12.59
CA LYS A 193 9.81 -18.82 -13.11
C LYS A 193 10.56 -18.55 -14.41
N ASN A 194 10.02 -17.72 -15.30
CA ASN A 194 10.69 -17.33 -16.53
C ASN A 194 11.97 -16.53 -16.27
N ASP A 195 11.94 -15.57 -15.35
CA ASP A 195 13.13 -14.78 -14.98
C ASP A 195 14.23 -15.67 -14.39
N ILE A 196 13.87 -16.60 -13.48
CA ILE A 196 14.81 -17.57 -12.92
C ILE A 196 15.42 -18.45 -14.03
N THR A 197 14.61 -18.89 -14.99
CA THR A 197 15.05 -19.77 -16.08
C THR A 197 15.88 -19.04 -17.12
N SER A 198 15.67 -17.73 -17.30
CA SER A 198 16.43 -16.87 -18.21
C SER A 198 17.90 -16.72 -17.81
N GLY A 199 18.21 -16.90 -16.52
CA GLY A 199 19.56 -16.80 -15.98
C GLY A 199 20.13 -15.37 -15.96
N ILE A 200 19.29 -14.35 -16.17
CA ILE A 200 19.67 -12.95 -15.97
C ILE A 200 19.67 -12.68 -14.47
N GLU A 201 20.85 -12.42 -13.92
CA GLU A 201 21.07 -12.24 -12.48
C GLU A 201 21.72 -10.88 -12.21
N PHE A 202 21.12 -10.11 -11.30
CA PHE A 202 21.71 -8.90 -10.75
C PHE A 202 22.44 -9.21 -9.44
N ASP A 203 23.34 -8.31 -9.03
CA ASP A 203 23.98 -8.39 -7.72
C ASP A 203 23.03 -7.87 -6.63
N TYR A 204 22.34 -8.79 -5.97
CA TYR A 204 21.37 -8.50 -4.90
C TYR A 204 22.02 -8.36 -3.52
N GLU A 205 23.32 -8.64 -3.38
CA GLU A 205 23.99 -8.63 -2.07
C GLU A 205 24.17 -7.20 -1.56
N VAL A 206 24.53 -6.28 -2.46
CA VAL A 206 24.75 -4.86 -2.12
C VAL A 206 23.46 -4.16 -1.70
N GLN A 207 22.34 -4.47 -2.36
CA GLN A 207 21.07 -3.78 -2.14
C GLN A 207 20.19 -4.46 -1.08
N TYR A 208 20.11 -5.80 -1.08
CA TYR A 208 19.14 -6.55 -0.29
C TYR A 208 19.80 -7.57 0.66
N GLY A 209 21.13 -7.58 0.76
CA GLY A 209 21.86 -8.56 1.60
C GLY A 209 21.61 -10.02 1.18
N VAL A 210 21.20 -10.25 -0.07
CA VAL A 210 20.92 -11.57 -0.64
C VAL A 210 22.18 -12.10 -1.31
N ASN A 211 22.97 -12.83 -0.53
CA ASN A 211 24.13 -13.56 -1.05
C ASN A 211 23.70 -14.75 -1.93
N LYS A 212 24.68 -15.40 -2.56
CA LYS A 212 24.43 -16.53 -3.47
C LYS A 212 23.66 -17.71 -2.84
N GLU A 213 23.85 -17.98 -1.56
CA GLU A 213 23.16 -19.07 -0.86
C GLU A 213 21.67 -18.75 -0.69
N LYS A 214 21.34 -17.54 -0.21
CA LYS A 214 19.97 -17.06 -0.10
C LYS A 214 19.29 -16.99 -1.47
N LEU A 215 19.98 -16.48 -2.49
CA LEU A 215 19.45 -16.41 -3.85
C LEU A 215 19.09 -17.79 -4.40
N ASN A 216 19.93 -18.80 -4.16
CA ASN A 216 19.65 -20.18 -4.58
C ASN A 216 18.42 -20.74 -3.86
N LEU A 217 18.27 -20.46 -2.57
CA LEU A 217 17.11 -20.89 -1.79
C LEU A 217 15.80 -20.27 -2.30
N ILE A 218 15.82 -18.98 -2.64
CA ILE A 218 14.69 -18.26 -3.26
C ILE A 218 14.31 -18.94 -4.58
N LYS A 219 15.28 -19.13 -5.47
CA LYS A 219 15.06 -19.75 -6.78
C LYS A 219 14.50 -21.15 -6.68
N GLU A 220 15.07 -21.99 -5.81
CA GLU A 220 14.61 -23.37 -5.59
C GLU A 220 13.16 -23.37 -5.10
N THR A 221 12.84 -22.50 -4.14
CA THR A 221 11.50 -22.43 -3.55
C THR A 221 10.46 -21.97 -4.56
N ILE A 222 10.73 -20.90 -5.32
CA ILE A 222 9.83 -20.41 -6.38
C ILE A 222 9.63 -21.45 -7.48
N THR A 223 10.71 -22.08 -7.93
CA THR A 223 10.65 -23.08 -9.03
C THR A 223 9.77 -24.28 -8.63
N ASN A 224 9.90 -24.73 -7.38
CA ASN A 224 9.14 -25.86 -6.84
C ASN A 224 7.75 -25.49 -6.32
N TYR A 225 7.45 -24.20 -6.17
CA TYR A 225 6.14 -23.76 -5.70
C TYR A 225 5.05 -24.18 -6.70
N THR A 226 4.04 -24.87 -6.16
CA THR A 226 2.86 -25.31 -6.90
C THR A 226 1.65 -24.70 -6.22
N GLN A 227 0.96 -23.80 -6.91
CA GLN A 227 -0.20 -23.12 -6.36
C GLN A 227 -1.27 -24.17 -6.03
N SER A 228 -1.60 -24.31 -4.75
CA SER A 228 -2.69 -25.20 -4.35
C SER A 228 -3.99 -24.60 -4.88
N LEU A 229 -4.74 -25.37 -5.67
CA LEU A 229 -6.07 -24.99 -6.14
C LEU A 229 -6.90 -24.60 -4.91
N ARG A 230 -7.28 -23.31 -4.83
CA ARG A 230 -8.27 -22.85 -3.85
C ARG A 230 -9.58 -23.56 -4.16
N LEU A 231 -9.97 -24.50 -3.31
CA LEU A 231 -11.29 -25.13 -3.29
C LEU A 231 -12.35 -24.15 -2.77
#